data_AF-A0AAE2BVF2-F1
#
_entry.id   AF-A0AAE2BVF2-F1
#
_cell.length_a   1.000
_cell.length_b   1.000
_cell.length_c   1.000
_cell.angle_alpha   90.00
_cell.angle_beta   90.00
_cell.angle_gamma   90.00
#
_symmetry.space_group_name_H-M   'P 1'
#
loop_
_entity.id
_entity.type
_entity.pdbx_description
1 polymer ?
#
loop_
_entity_poly.entity_id
_entity_poly.type
_entity_poly.pdbx_seq_one_letter_code
_entity_poly.pdbx_strand_id
1 'polypeptide(L)'
;MLFCPTHPIRIPLPPRQSPPHHRQIPCVKPPKKNSNSPFSRLGLPLRFWNTFQVSSHYIIFMESTTSTLAQVKKNVYSVWALPPEELTPRLKKLMEGLRSEFGGPEFEPHVTVVGAISLTESDARDKFNKVCEELKAYKSSVEKVDTGSFFYQCVFLRLHPTPEVVEASAHCCGHFGYKNSTPYMPHLSLLYGDLTDEEKKTAQEKAYVLDENIGSLNFQISRLALYKTDTEDKSCKSWEKVAECELKL
;
A
#
# COMPACT_ATOMS: atom_id res chain seq x y z
N MET A 1 -41.70 61.85 -3.27
CA MET A 1 -41.47 60.40 -3.04
C MET A 1 -40.01 60.21 -2.67
N LEU A 2 -39.73 59.98 -1.38
CA LEU A 2 -38.39 59.74 -0.83
C LEU A 2 -38.11 58.24 -0.90
N PHE A 3 -37.05 57.83 -1.59
CA PHE A 3 -36.55 56.46 -1.56
C PHE A 3 -35.46 56.33 -0.50
N CYS A 4 -35.72 55.49 0.49
CA CYS A 4 -34.79 55.10 1.55
C CYS A 4 -34.03 53.83 1.09
N PRO A 5 -32.70 53.72 1.21
CA PRO A 5 -32.00 52.49 0.91
C PRO A 5 -31.92 51.60 2.16
N THR A 6 -32.42 50.36 2.06
CA THR A 6 -32.28 49.33 3.08
C THR A 6 -30.86 48.76 3.07
N HIS A 7 -30.12 48.91 4.17
CA HIS A 7 -28.87 48.17 4.41
C HIS A 7 -29.15 46.73 4.88
N PRO A 8 -28.37 45.72 4.44
CA PRO A 8 -28.49 44.37 4.98
C PRO A 8 -27.89 44.28 6.39
N ILE A 9 -28.66 43.67 7.29
CA ILE A 9 -28.30 43.38 8.67
C ILE A 9 -27.18 42.33 8.70
N ARG A 10 -26.02 42.68 9.27
CA ARG A 10 -24.96 41.71 9.59
C ARG A 10 -25.35 40.92 10.85
N ILE A 11 -25.50 39.61 10.70
CA ILE A 11 -25.60 38.67 11.83
C ILE A 11 -24.18 38.36 12.32
N PRO A 12 -23.85 38.48 13.63
CA PRO A 12 -22.53 38.12 14.14
C PRO A 12 -22.35 36.60 14.12
N LEU A 13 -21.20 36.14 13.62
CA LEU A 13 -20.78 34.75 13.76
C LEU A 13 -20.38 34.44 15.22
N PRO A 14 -20.68 33.24 15.75
CA PRO A 14 -20.25 32.85 17.09
C PRO A 14 -18.73 32.69 17.16
N PRO A 15 -18.11 32.87 18.34
CA PRO A 15 -16.67 32.79 18.51
C PRO A 15 -16.15 31.37 18.24
N ARG A 16 -15.00 31.28 17.54
CA ARG A 16 -14.27 30.02 17.31
C ARG A 16 -13.92 29.38 18.65
N GLN A 17 -14.34 28.13 18.84
CA GLN A 17 -13.83 27.29 19.92
C GLN A 17 -12.40 26.85 19.58
N SER A 18 -11.49 27.03 20.53
CA SER A 18 -10.12 26.52 20.47
C SER A 18 -10.13 24.99 20.52
N PRO A 19 -9.27 24.30 19.75
CA PRO A 19 -9.17 22.84 19.84
C PRO A 19 -8.60 22.44 21.22
N PRO A 20 -9.00 21.27 21.76
CA PRO A 20 -8.50 20.82 23.05
C PRO A 20 -7.01 20.44 22.95
N HIS A 21 -6.24 20.84 23.96
CA HIS A 21 -4.85 20.44 24.13
C HIS A 21 -4.73 18.91 24.25
N HIS A 22 -4.11 18.27 23.27
CA HIS A 22 -3.69 16.88 23.37
C HIS A 22 -2.60 16.76 24.45
N ARG A 23 -2.95 16.13 25.59
CA ARG A 23 -1.95 15.64 26.55
C ARG A 23 -1.14 14.54 25.89
N GLN A 24 0.19 14.71 25.85
CA GLN A 24 1.14 13.66 25.47
C GLN A 24 0.99 12.45 26.41
N ILE A 25 0.81 11.27 25.83
CA ILE A 25 0.88 9.99 26.53
C ILE A 25 2.37 9.59 26.58
N PRO A 26 2.99 9.39 27.76
CA PRO A 26 4.39 9.02 27.83
C PRO A 26 4.60 7.56 27.36
N CYS A 27 5.59 7.38 26.51
CA CYS A 27 6.02 6.10 25.95
C CYS A 27 6.58 5.19 27.07
N VAL A 28 5.88 4.10 27.38
CA VAL A 28 6.36 3.08 28.33
C VAL A 28 7.37 2.17 27.61
N LYS A 29 8.61 2.12 28.11
CA LYS A 29 9.64 1.20 27.62
C LYS A 29 9.35 -0.24 28.09
N PRO A 30 9.58 -1.28 27.26
CA PRO A 30 9.40 -2.67 27.68
C PRO A 30 10.48 -3.11 28.69
N PRO A 31 10.16 -4.05 29.59
CA PRO A 31 11.10 -4.49 30.64
C PRO A 31 12.23 -5.37 30.07
N LYS A 32 13.44 -5.17 30.58
CA LYS A 32 14.62 -5.98 30.30
C LYS A 32 14.45 -7.40 30.87
N LYS A 33 14.69 -8.44 30.05
CA LYS A 33 14.78 -9.83 30.52
C LYS A 33 16.04 -10.00 31.36
N ASN A 34 15.85 -10.31 32.65
CA ASN A 34 16.92 -10.79 33.53
C ASN A 34 16.98 -12.32 33.43
N SER A 35 18.12 -12.85 32.96
CA SER A 35 18.49 -14.24 33.09
C SER A 35 19.15 -14.45 34.45
N ASN A 36 18.50 -15.18 35.36
CA ASN A 36 19.14 -15.92 36.45
C ASN A 36 18.09 -16.79 37.16
N SER A 37 18.19 -18.11 37.00
CA SER A 37 17.47 -19.10 37.82
C SER A 37 18.47 -20.11 38.39
N PRO A 38 18.55 -20.29 39.71
CA PRO A 38 19.32 -21.36 40.33
C PRO A 38 18.36 -22.41 40.93
N PHE A 39 18.34 -23.65 40.45
CA PHE A 39 17.86 -24.79 41.24
C PHE A 39 18.55 -26.10 40.81
N SER A 40 19.59 -26.45 41.59
CA SER A 40 19.77 -27.70 42.34
C SER A 40 19.66 -29.07 41.66
N ARG A 41 20.80 -29.78 41.72
CA ARG A 41 21.01 -31.24 41.65
C ARG A 41 20.11 -32.04 42.60
N LEU A 42 19.79 -33.28 42.22
CA LEU A 42 19.75 -34.56 42.99
C LEU A 42 19.06 -35.58 42.05
N GLY A 43 19.65 -36.68 41.59
CA GLY A 43 20.07 -37.88 42.33
C GLY A 43 19.37 -39.09 41.72
N LEU A 44 20.11 -40.00 41.07
CA LEU A 44 19.69 -41.33 40.58
C LEU A 44 19.44 -42.28 41.79
N PRO A 45 18.66 -43.38 41.69
CA PRO A 45 19.20 -44.62 41.07
C PRO A 45 18.21 -45.59 40.37
N LEU A 46 18.84 -46.57 39.70
CA LEU A 46 18.33 -47.73 38.97
C LEU A 46 17.37 -48.67 39.75
N ARG A 47 16.61 -49.47 38.96
CA ARG A 47 16.32 -50.95 39.03
C ARG A 47 14.81 -51.24 38.81
N PHE A 48 14.30 -52.31 38.19
CA PHE A 48 14.71 -53.38 37.25
C PHE A 48 13.46 -54.31 37.04
N TRP A 49 13.38 -55.06 35.91
CA TRP A 49 12.52 -56.26 35.59
C TRP A 49 11.05 -55.97 35.16
N ASN A 50 10.39 -56.64 34.19
CA ASN A 50 10.72 -57.85 33.43
C ASN A 50 9.88 -57.99 32.12
N THR A 51 10.51 -58.60 31.12
CA THR A 51 9.99 -59.54 30.08
C THR A 51 8.58 -59.36 29.48
N PHE A 52 8.52 -59.11 28.17
CA PHE A 52 7.50 -59.71 27.31
C PHE A 52 8.11 -60.33 26.05
N GLN A 53 7.46 -61.43 25.68
CA GLN A 53 7.86 -62.54 24.83
C GLN A 53 7.93 -62.17 23.35
N VAL A 54 8.99 -62.61 22.67
CA VAL A 54 9.16 -62.47 21.21
C VAL A 54 8.30 -63.51 20.49
N SER A 55 7.43 -63.08 19.59
CA SER A 55 7.02 -63.91 18.45
C SER A 55 6.51 -63.06 17.28
N SER A 56 6.86 -63.54 16.09
CA SER A 56 6.47 -63.09 14.75
C SER A 56 7.21 -61.88 14.17
N HIS A 57 8.06 -62.20 13.19
CA HIS A 57 8.77 -61.26 12.34
C HIS A 57 7.79 -60.51 11.44
N TYR A 58 7.60 -59.23 11.70
CA TYR A 58 7.27 -58.24 10.67
C TYR A 58 8.10 -57.00 10.97
N ILE A 59 9.22 -56.83 10.26
CA ILE A 59 9.90 -55.54 10.22
C ILE A 59 9.05 -54.63 9.35
N ILE A 60 8.17 -53.86 9.98
CA ILE A 60 7.56 -52.70 9.35
C ILE A 60 8.66 -51.64 9.32
N PHE A 61 9.28 -51.45 8.15
CA PHE A 61 10.02 -50.22 7.88
C PHE A 61 8.99 -49.07 7.88
N MET A 62 8.85 -48.40 9.03
CA MET A 62 8.28 -47.06 9.04
C MET A 62 9.32 -46.15 8.42
N GLU A 63 9.24 -45.95 7.10
CA GLU A 63 9.83 -44.78 6.48
C GLU A 63 9.20 -43.56 7.15
N SER A 64 9.94 -42.99 8.09
CA SER A 64 9.69 -41.64 8.57
C SER A 64 9.96 -40.72 7.39
N THR A 65 8.95 -40.52 6.54
CA THR A 65 8.92 -39.38 5.64
C THR A 65 8.76 -38.16 6.53
N THR A 66 9.88 -37.67 7.06
CA THR A 66 10.03 -36.27 7.42
C THR A 66 9.95 -35.47 6.13
N SER A 67 8.72 -35.32 5.63
CA SER A 67 8.36 -34.25 4.71
C SER A 67 8.68 -32.97 5.46
N THR A 68 9.86 -32.42 5.19
CA THR A 68 10.15 -31.02 5.46
C THR A 68 9.05 -30.27 4.73
N LEU A 69 8.11 -29.69 5.48
CA LEU A 69 7.17 -28.71 4.94
C LEU A 69 8.04 -27.61 4.34
N ALA A 70 8.30 -27.70 3.03
CA ALA A 70 8.98 -26.65 2.30
C ALA A 70 8.15 -25.39 2.57
N GLN A 71 8.71 -24.44 3.33
CA GLN A 71 8.03 -23.20 3.62
C GLN A 71 7.70 -22.56 2.27
N VAL A 72 6.41 -22.49 1.94
CA VAL A 72 5.97 -21.94 0.67
C VAL A 72 6.35 -20.46 0.67
N LYS A 73 7.29 -20.09 -0.19
CA LYS A 73 7.82 -18.73 -0.27
C LYS A 73 6.68 -17.77 -0.60
N LYS A 74 6.52 -16.76 0.27
CA LYS A 74 5.62 -15.63 0.04
C LYS A 74 6.43 -14.38 -0.28
N ASN A 75 5.87 -13.53 -1.14
CA ASN A 75 6.37 -12.18 -1.39
C ASN A 75 5.26 -11.17 -1.10
N VAL A 76 5.63 -9.90 -1.02
CA VAL A 76 4.67 -8.79 -0.95
C VAL A 76 4.29 -8.38 -2.37
N TYR A 77 2.99 -8.34 -2.63
CA TYR A 77 2.44 -7.93 -3.92
C TYR A 77 1.57 -6.69 -3.78
N SER A 78 1.42 -5.96 -4.87
CA SER A 78 0.39 -4.94 -5.04
C SER A 78 -0.19 -5.01 -6.44
N VAL A 79 -1.38 -4.43 -6.61
CA VAL A 79 -2.06 -4.34 -7.91
C VAL A 79 -2.18 -2.88 -8.29
N TRP A 80 -1.73 -2.58 -9.50
CA TRP A 80 -1.60 -1.23 -10.02
C TRP A 80 -2.47 -1.06 -11.26
N ALA A 81 -3.30 -0.02 -11.25
CA ALA A 81 -3.93 0.50 -12.45
C ALA A 81 -2.94 1.39 -13.19
N LEU A 82 -2.71 1.09 -14.47
CA LEU A 82 -1.74 1.81 -15.30
C LEU A 82 -2.44 2.89 -16.12
N PRO A 83 -1.89 4.12 -16.19
CA PRO A 83 -2.40 5.13 -17.10
C PRO A 83 -2.25 4.64 -18.56
N PRO A 84 -3.01 5.25 -19.50
CA PRO A 84 -2.82 5.02 -20.93
C PRO A 84 -1.37 5.17 -21.36
N GLU A 85 -0.95 4.35 -22.32
CA GLU A 85 0.45 4.35 -22.79
C GLU A 85 0.86 5.71 -23.34
N GLU A 86 -0.04 6.40 -24.04
CA GLU A 86 0.19 7.74 -24.58
C GLU A 86 0.42 8.81 -23.49
N LEU A 87 -0.07 8.59 -22.27
CA LEU A 87 0.15 9.50 -21.13
C LEU A 87 1.43 9.20 -20.36
N THR A 88 2.00 8.01 -20.52
CA THR A 88 3.18 7.58 -19.78
C THR A 88 4.39 8.52 -20.00
N PRO A 89 4.75 8.94 -21.23
CA PRO A 89 5.86 9.86 -21.44
C PRO A 89 5.65 11.22 -20.77
N ARG A 90 4.43 11.76 -20.79
CA ARG A 90 4.07 13.03 -20.15
C ARG A 90 4.25 12.94 -18.63
N LEU A 91 3.72 11.87 -18.02
CA LEU A 91 3.84 11.63 -16.59
C LEU A 91 5.29 11.40 -16.17
N LYS A 92 6.06 10.58 -16.92
CA LYS A 92 7.47 10.33 -16.63
C LYS A 92 8.31 11.61 -16.69
N LYS A 93 8.08 12.47 -17.67
CA LYS A 93 8.77 13.78 -17.76
C LYS A 93 8.48 14.67 -16.55
N LEU A 94 7.23 14.72 -16.09
CA LEU A 94 6.86 15.46 -14.89
C LEU A 94 7.54 14.88 -13.64
N MET A 95 7.50 13.55 -13.47
CA MET A 95 8.13 12.84 -12.37
C MET A 95 9.65 13.05 -12.36
N GLU A 96 10.31 12.96 -13.51
CA GLU A 96 11.75 13.22 -13.66
C GLU A 96 12.09 14.68 -13.31
N GLY A 97 11.29 15.64 -13.75
CA GLY A 97 11.49 17.05 -13.42
C GLY A 97 11.42 17.33 -11.92
N LEU A 98 10.48 16.69 -11.22
CA LEU A 98 10.41 16.76 -9.75
C LEU A 98 11.61 16.05 -9.09
N ARG A 99 11.93 14.83 -9.51
CA ARG A 99 13.06 14.08 -8.93
C ARG A 99 14.40 14.78 -9.12
N SER A 100 14.59 15.47 -10.24
CA SER A 100 15.83 16.20 -10.53
C SER A 100 16.08 17.35 -9.56
N GLU A 101 15.02 17.91 -8.97
CA GLU A 101 15.11 19.03 -8.02
C GLU A 101 15.02 18.59 -6.57
N PHE A 102 14.16 17.61 -6.26
CA PHE A 102 13.85 17.19 -4.88
C PHE A 102 14.41 15.80 -4.51
N GLY A 103 15.06 15.10 -5.44
CA GLY A 103 15.59 13.75 -5.25
C GLY A 103 14.51 12.66 -5.32
N GLY A 104 14.76 11.50 -4.71
CA GLY A 104 13.82 10.37 -4.66
C GLY A 104 14.05 9.30 -5.75
N PRO A 105 13.48 8.10 -5.55
CA PRO A 105 13.65 6.98 -6.47
C PRO A 105 12.84 7.17 -7.76
N GLU A 106 13.30 6.55 -8.85
CA GLU A 106 12.50 6.39 -10.05
C GLU A 106 11.54 5.21 -9.92
N PHE A 107 10.31 5.38 -10.41
CA PHE A 107 9.28 4.35 -10.45
C PHE A 107 8.31 4.61 -11.62
N GLU A 108 7.55 3.59 -12.00
CA GLU A 108 6.55 3.68 -13.08
C GLU A 108 5.29 4.43 -12.61
N PRO A 109 4.67 5.28 -13.45
CA PRO A 109 3.42 5.95 -13.08
C PRO A 109 2.28 4.94 -12.92
N HIS A 110 1.62 4.95 -11.77
CA HIS A 110 0.56 3.99 -11.46
C HIS A 110 -0.42 4.53 -10.40
N VAL A 111 -1.62 3.95 -10.37
CA VAL A 111 -2.60 4.11 -9.29
C VAL A 111 -2.70 2.79 -8.55
N THR A 112 -2.37 2.77 -7.26
CA THR A 112 -2.49 1.53 -6.47
C THR A 112 -3.97 1.22 -6.24
N VAL A 113 -4.45 0.06 -6.70
CA VAL A 113 -5.83 -0.42 -6.46
C VAL A 113 -5.90 -1.45 -5.34
N VAL A 114 -4.82 -2.20 -5.12
CA VAL A 114 -4.63 -3.09 -3.96
C VAL A 114 -3.24 -2.83 -3.38
N GLY A 115 -3.18 -2.49 -2.09
CA GLY A 115 -1.92 -2.24 -1.39
C GLY A 115 -1.13 -3.52 -1.09
N ALA A 116 0.02 -3.34 -0.44
CA ALA A 116 0.96 -4.41 -0.09
C ALA A 116 0.28 -5.60 0.63
N ILE A 117 0.30 -6.78 -0.01
CA ILE A 117 -0.29 -8.02 0.52
C ILE A 117 0.68 -9.21 0.37
N SER A 118 0.81 -10.02 1.42
CA SER A 118 1.70 -11.19 1.42
C SER A 118 1.01 -12.44 0.87
N LEU A 119 1.49 -12.93 -0.28
CA LEU A 119 0.91 -14.07 -0.99
C LEU A 119 2.01 -14.98 -1.55
N THR A 120 1.65 -16.21 -1.89
CA THR A 120 2.49 -17.02 -2.79
C THR A 120 2.36 -16.48 -4.21
N GLU A 121 3.33 -16.72 -5.10
CA GLU A 121 3.23 -16.23 -6.48
C GLU A 121 2.04 -16.85 -7.22
N SER A 122 1.75 -18.14 -7.00
CA SER A 122 0.58 -18.81 -7.59
C SER A 122 -0.72 -18.15 -7.15
N ASP A 123 -0.91 -17.94 -5.84
CA ASP A 123 -2.13 -17.32 -5.32
C ASP A 123 -2.30 -15.89 -5.86
N ALA A 124 -1.21 -15.12 -5.96
CA ALA A 124 -1.24 -13.76 -6.47
C ALA A 124 -1.66 -13.72 -7.95
N ARG A 125 -1.11 -14.61 -8.79
CA ARG A 125 -1.48 -14.74 -10.20
C ARG A 125 -2.92 -15.20 -10.38
N ASP A 126 -3.36 -16.21 -9.62
CA ASP A 126 -4.72 -16.73 -9.72
C ASP A 126 -5.77 -15.68 -9.33
N LYS A 127 -5.50 -14.91 -8.26
CA LYS A 127 -6.35 -13.77 -7.85
C LYS A 127 -6.34 -12.65 -8.90
N PHE A 128 -5.17 -12.34 -9.45
CA PHE A 128 -5.03 -11.31 -10.47
C PHE A 128 -5.79 -11.66 -11.75
N ASN A 129 -5.68 -12.90 -12.24
CA ASN A 129 -6.37 -13.35 -13.44
C ASN A 129 -7.90 -13.23 -13.32
N LYS A 130 -8.47 -13.59 -12.16
CA LYS A 130 -9.92 -13.43 -11.89
C LYS A 130 -10.36 -11.97 -11.97
N VAL A 131 -9.58 -11.06 -11.38
CA VAL A 131 -9.85 -9.62 -11.49
C VAL A 131 -9.82 -9.15 -12.94
N CYS A 132 -8.83 -9.59 -13.72
CA CYS A 132 -8.70 -9.22 -15.14
C CYS A 132 -9.88 -9.70 -16.00
N GLU A 133 -10.53 -10.81 -15.64
CA GLU A 133 -11.68 -11.34 -16.39
C GLU A 133 -12.97 -10.56 -16.14
N GLU A 134 -13.13 -10.04 -14.92
CA GLU A 134 -14.35 -9.45 -14.37
C GLU A 134 -14.37 -7.91 -14.42
N LEU A 135 -13.22 -7.27 -14.21
CA LEU A 135 -13.12 -5.81 -14.17
C LEU A 135 -13.12 -5.20 -15.57
N LYS A 136 -13.91 -4.14 -15.74
CA LYS A 136 -13.95 -3.35 -16.98
C LYS A 136 -13.06 -2.12 -16.86
N ALA A 137 -12.65 -1.60 -18.03
CA ALA A 137 -12.00 -0.31 -18.12
C ALA A 137 -12.91 0.77 -17.53
N TYR A 138 -12.32 1.76 -16.87
CA TYR A 138 -13.06 2.81 -16.16
C TYR A 138 -12.39 4.16 -16.32
N LYS A 139 -13.15 5.24 -16.12
CA LYS A 139 -12.63 6.60 -16.24
C LYS A 139 -12.07 7.08 -14.92
N SER A 140 -10.98 7.84 -15.01
CA SER A 140 -10.40 8.56 -13.88
C SER A 140 -10.06 9.99 -14.29
N SER A 141 -10.06 10.87 -13.30
CA SER A 141 -9.76 12.28 -13.49
C SER A 141 -8.99 12.81 -12.29
N VAL A 142 -8.02 13.68 -12.57
CA VAL A 142 -7.25 14.38 -11.55
C VAL A 142 -8.12 15.48 -10.95
N GLU A 143 -8.15 15.53 -9.62
CA GLU A 143 -8.75 16.62 -8.85
C GLU A 143 -7.73 17.76 -8.70
N LYS A 144 -6.49 17.41 -8.29
CA LYS A 144 -5.39 18.35 -8.04
C LYS A 144 -4.07 17.61 -7.81
N VAL A 145 -2.96 18.35 -7.83
CA VAL A 145 -1.72 17.92 -7.18
C VAL A 145 -1.89 18.11 -5.67
N ASP A 146 -1.59 17.10 -4.87
CA ASP A 146 -1.69 17.13 -3.41
C ASP A 146 -0.43 16.56 -2.76
N THR A 147 -0.29 16.73 -1.45
CA THR A 147 0.86 16.24 -0.68
C THR A 147 0.42 15.45 0.54
N GLY A 148 1.28 14.58 1.05
CA GLY A 148 1.01 13.74 2.21
C GLY A 148 2.12 13.78 3.25
N SER A 149 2.03 12.87 4.21
CA SER A 149 2.89 12.84 5.41
C SER A 149 3.85 11.65 5.46
N PHE A 150 3.86 10.78 4.45
CA PHE A 150 4.76 9.63 4.42
C PHE A 150 5.42 9.45 3.05
N PHE A 151 6.54 8.73 3.03
CA PHE A 151 7.44 8.55 1.88
C PHE A 151 6.73 8.27 0.54
N TYR A 152 5.81 7.29 0.49
CA TYR A 152 5.11 6.91 -0.74
C TYR A 152 3.93 7.83 -1.12
N GLN A 153 3.62 8.83 -0.29
CA GLN A 153 2.64 9.88 -0.55
C GLN A 153 3.27 11.25 -0.32
N CYS A 154 4.43 11.50 -0.93
CA CYS A 154 5.10 12.79 -0.83
C CYS A 154 4.39 13.86 -1.69
N VAL A 155 4.44 13.71 -3.02
CA VAL A 155 3.67 14.53 -3.98
C VAL A 155 2.96 13.60 -4.94
N PHE A 156 1.67 13.82 -5.16
CA PHE A 156 0.84 12.95 -5.98
C PHE A 156 -0.30 13.69 -6.66
N LEU A 157 -0.79 13.13 -7.76
CA LEU A 157 -2.07 13.51 -8.35
C LEU A 157 -3.18 12.85 -7.56
N ARG A 158 -3.97 13.64 -6.85
CA ARG A 158 -5.19 13.16 -6.21
C ARG A 158 -6.26 12.97 -7.28
N LEU A 159 -6.88 11.80 -7.32
CA LEU A 159 -7.91 11.49 -8.29
C LEU A 159 -9.29 11.65 -7.66
N HIS A 160 -10.29 11.97 -8.48
CA HIS A 160 -11.67 11.97 -8.02
C HIS A 160 -12.10 10.54 -7.63
N PRO A 161 -12.65 10.34 -6.42
CA PRO A 161 -13.16 9.04 -5.98
C PRO A 161 -14.56 8.81 -6.55
N THR A 162 -14.68 8.75 -7.88
CA THR A 162 -15.94 8.40 -8.54
C THR A 162 -16.35 6.97 -8.16
N PRO A 163 -17.65 6.61 -8.24
CA PRO A 163 -18.10 5.25 -7.96
C PRO A 163 -17.30 4.19 -8.72
N GLU A 164 -17.04 4.39 -10.01
CA GLU A 164 -16.25 3.46 -10.83
C GLU A 164 -14.82 3.22 -10.27
N VAL A 165 -14.13 4.28 -9.85
CA VAL A 165 -12.77 4.20 -9.30
C VAL A 165 -12.76 3.49 -7.95
N VAL A 166 -13.71 3.80 -7.07
CA VAL A 166 -13.80 3.20 -5.74
C VAL A 166 -14.25 1.74 -5.82
N GLU A 167 -15.22 1.42 -6.67
CA GLU A 167 -15.71 0.07 -6.91
C GLU A 167 -14.62 -0.81 -7.54
N ALA A 168 -13.82 -0.29 -8.46
CA ALA A 168 -12.68 -1.02 -9.03
C ALA A 168 -11.69 -1.46 -7.94
N SER A 169 -11.29 -0.55 -7.03
CA SER A 169 -10.43 -0.91 -5.90
C SER A 169 -11.11 -1.89 -4.95
N ALA A 170 -12.38 -1.66 -4.61
CA ALA A 170 -13.13 -2.54 -3.71
C ALA A 170 -13.24 -3.97 -4.28
N HIS A 171 -13.52 -4.10 -5.57
CA HIS A 171 -13.59 -5.37 -6.29
C HIS A 171 -12.23 -6.10 -6.25
N CYS A 172 -11.15 -5.40 -6.59
CA CYS A 172 -9.80 -5.96 -6.51
C CYS A 172 -9.46 -6.38 -5.07
N CYS A 173 -9.74 -5.53 -4.09
CA CYS A 173 -9.49 -5.83 -2.68
C CYS A 173 -10.26 -7.07 -2.21
N GLY A 174 -11.51 -7.25 -2.66
CA GLY A 174 -12.33 -8.42 -2.37
C GLY A 174 -11.68 -9.72 -2.84
N HIS A 175 -11.22 -9.77 -4.10
CA HIS A 175 -10.51 -10.94 -4.65
C HIS A 175 -9.20 -11.22 -3.94
N PHE A 176 -8.44 -10.18 -3.61
CA PHE A 176 -7.16 -10.31 -2.93
C PHE A 176 -7.32 -10.64 -1.44
N GLY A 177 -8.49 -10.37 -0.84
CA GLY A 177 -8.69 -10.43 0.61
C GLY A 177 -7.99 -9.27 1.33
N TYR A 178 -7.73 -8.17 0.63
CA TYR A 178 -7.09 -6.99 1.17
C TYR A 178 -8.10 -6.14 1.94
N LYS A 179 -7.72 -5.69 3.13
CA LYS A 179 -8.56 -4.82 3.97
C LYS A 179 -7.89 -3.47 4.12
N ASN A 180 -8.52 -2.44 3.57
CA ASN A 180 -8.09 -1.07 3.79
C ASN A 180 -8.28 -0.70 5.26
N SER A 181 -7.27 -0.07 5.87
CA SER A 181 -7.37 0.50 7.22
C SER A 181 -8.02 1.88 7.24
N THR A 182 -8.06 2.56 6.10
CA THR A 182 -8.66 3.88 5.89
C THR A 182 -9.52 3.88 4.63
N PRO A 183 -10.41 4.86 4.42
CA PRO A 183 -11.08 5.03 3.14
C PRO A 183 -10.09 5.10 1.99
N TYR A 184 -10.43 4.47 0.86
CA TYR A 184 -9.59 4.47 -0.33
C TYR A 184 -9.45 5.90 -0.89
N MET A 185 -8.20 6.35 -1.00
CA MET A 185 -7.85 7.63 -1.62
C MET A 185 -7.12 7.33 -2.94
N PRO A 186 -7.79 7.36 -4.10
CA PRO A 186 -7.13 7.09 -5.37
C PRO A 186 -6.15 8.21 -5.71
N HIS A 187 -4.91 7.84 -6.02
CA HIS A 187 -3.85 8.78 -6.35
C HIS A 187 -2.82 8.14 -7.28
N LEU A 188 -2.17 8.99 -8.08
CA LEU A 188 -0.98 8.64 -8.87
C LEU A 188 0.22 9.41 -8.31
N SER A 189 1.16 8.70 -7.71
CA SER A 189 2.33 9.34 -7.09
C SER A 189 3.26 9.94 -8.14
N LEU A 190 3.72 11.17 -7.90
CA LEU A 190 4.66 11.88 -8.76
C LEU A 190 6.08 11.86 -8.19
N LEU A 191 6.19 11.86 -6.86
CA LEU A 191 7.44 11.87 -6.13
C LEU A 191 7.31 11.03 -4.85
N TYR A 192 8.34 10.24 -4.57
CA TYR A 192 8.55 9.61 -3.27
C TYR A 192 9.73 10.26 -2.56
N GLY A 193 9.59 10.53 -1.27
CA GLY A 193 10.62 11.22 -0.51
C GLY A 193 10.16 11.62 0.87
N ASP A 194 11.13 11.75 1.77
CA ASP A 194 10.94 12.30 3.11
C ASP A 194 11.32 13.79 3.08
N LEU A 195 10.40 14.62 2.57
CA LEU A 195 10.55 16.07 2.43
C LEU A 195 9.90 16.83 3.59
N THR A 196 10.42 18.03 3.89
CA THR A 196 9.76 18.96 4.82
C THR A 196 8.44 19.49 4.24
N ASP A 197 7.61 20.12 5.08
CA ASP A 197 6.35 20.71 4.60
C ASP A 197 6.59 21.87 3.61
N GLU A 198 7.67 22.62 3.81
CA GLU A 198 8.11 23.69 2.90
C GLU A 198 8.60 23.14 1.55
N GLU A 199 9.40 22.08 1.58
CA GLU A 199 9.87 21.39 0.36
C GLU A 199 8.71 20.77 -0.41
N LYS A 200 7.75 20.12 0.29
CA LYS A 200 6.55 19.55 -0.33
C LYS A 200 5.69 20.63 -1.01
N LYS A 201 5.51 21.78 -0.37
CA LYS A 201 4.79 22.91 -0.98
C LYS A 201 5.50 23.40 -2.25
N THR A 202 6.82 23.53 -2.20
CA THR A 202 7.63 23.95 -3.35
C THR A 202 7.56 22.92 -4.49
N ALA A 203 7.61 21.63 -4.16
CA ALA A 203 7.47 20.54 -5.13
C ALA A 203 6.06 20.48 -5.75
N GLN A 204 5.01 20.73 -4.96
CA GLN A 204 3.64 20.84 -5.45
C GLN A 204 3.49 22.01 -6.44
N GLU A 205 4.00 23.19 -6.11
CA GLU A 205 3.99 24.36 -7.01
C GLU A 205 4.81 24.06 -8.29
N LYS A 206 5.98 23.43 -8.14
CA LYS A 206 6.82 23.03 -9.27
C LYS A 206 6.12 22.08 -10.22
N ALA A 207 5.27 21.16 -9.71
CA ALA A 207 4.51 20.25 -10.56
C ALA A 207 3.61 21.01 -11.56
N TYR A 208 2.94 22.08 -11.10
CA TYR A 208 2.13 22.93 -11.98
C TYR A 208 2.96 23.79 -12.94
N VAL A 209 4.18 24.18 -12.55
CA VAL A 209 5.10 24.88 -13.47
C VAL A 209 5.59 23.94 -14.58
N LEU A 210 5.85 22.67 -14.27
CA LEU A 210 6.29 21.67 -15.23
C LEU A 210 5.17 21.21 -16.17
N ASP A 211 3.93 21.21 -15.67
CA ASP A 211 2.74 20.86 -16.44
C ASP A 211 1.50 21.59 -15.90
N GLU A 212 1.20 22.74 -16.49
CA GLU A 212 0.09 23.62 -16.08
C GLU A 212 -1.28 22.93 -16.13
N ASN A 213 -1.43 21.92 -16.99
CA ASN A 213 -2.68 21.21 -17.24
C ASN A 213 -2.74 19.85 -16.54
N ILE A 214 -1.80 19.51 -15.66
CA ILE A 214 -1.81 18.20 -15.00
C ILE A 214 -3.00 18.05 -14.04
N GLY A 215 -3.42 19.15 -13.41
CA GLY A 215 -4.53 19.17 -12.44
C GLY A 215 -5.92 18.95 -13.04
N SER A 216 -6.05 18.94 -14.37
CA SER A 216 -7.32 18.72 -15.09
C SER A 216 -7.26 17.50 -16.00
N LEU A 217 -6.25 16.64 -15.84
CA LEU A 217 -6.05 15.45 -16.66
C LEU A 217 -7.19 14.46 -16.46
N ASN A 218 -7.75 13.97 -17.57
CA ASN A 218 -8.74 12.91 -17.62
C ASN A 218 -8.18 11.75 -18.43
N PHE A 219 -8.40 10.52 -18.00
CA PHE A 219 -7.88 9.34 -18.67
C PHE A 219 -8.70 8.09 -18.38
N GLN A 220 -8.57 7.10 -19.24
CA GLN A 220 -9.18 5.79 -19.04
C GLN A 220 -8.13 4.83 -18.47
N ILE A 221 -8.46 4.12 -17.40
CA ILE A 221 -7.69 2.96 -16.97
C ILE A 221 -8.20 1.77 -17.78
N SER A 222 -7.36 1.23 -18.64
CA SER A 222 -7.64 -0.01 -19.39
C SER A 222 -6.68 -1.14 -19.04
N ARG A 223 -5.70 -0.92 -18.15
CA ARG A 223 -4.70 -1.94 -17.81
C ARG A 223 -4.48 -2.05 -16.33
N LEU A 224 -4.36 -3.27 -15.85
CA LEU A 224 -3.86 -3.58 -14.52
C LEU A 224 -2.53 -4.32 -14.61
N ALA A 225 -1.71 -4.17 -13.59
CA ALA A 225 -0.49 -4.94 -13.42
C ALA A 225 -0.35 -5.45 -11.98
N LEU A 226 0.14 -6.68 -11.86
CA LEU A 226 0.55 -7.28 -10.61
C LEU A 226 2.04 -7.05 -10.43
N TYR A 227 2.44 -6.49 -9.30
CA TYR A 227 3.84 -6.26 -8.97
C TYR A 227 4.23 -7.00 -7.69
N LYS A 228 5.47 -7.51 -7.64
CA LYS A 228 6.19 -7.71 -6.39
C LYS A 228 6.68 -6.35 -5.92
N THR A 229 6.29 -5.95 -4.72
CA THR A 229 6.59 -4.61 -4.19
C THR A 229 7.03 -4.73 -2.75
N ASP A 230 8.32 -4.90 -2.54
CA ASP A 230 8.89 -4.79 -1.20
C ASP A 230 8.82 -3.34 -0.75
N THR A 231 7.89 -3.04 0.17
CA THR A 231 7.67 -1.69 0.68
C THR A 231 8.74 -1.24 1.67
N GLU A 232 9.67 -2.11 2.07
CA GLU A 232 10.84 -1.72 2.85
C GLU A 232 11.94 -1.14 1.95
N ASP A 233 11.96 -1.54 0.66
CA ASP A 233 12.88 -1.00 -0.34
C ASP A 233 12.42 0.37 -0.87
N LYS A 234 12.82 1.42 -0.15
CA LYS A 234 12.64 2.82 -0.56
C LYS A 234 13.36 3.20 -1.86
N SER A 235 14.23 2.36 -2.42
CA SER A 235 14.87 2.63 -3.72
C SER A 235 14.01 2.22 -4.91
N CYS A 236 12.93 1.45 -4.67
CA CYS A 236 12.04 0.86 -5.68
C CYS A 236 12.72 -0.11 -6.67
N LYS A 237 14.02 -0.44 -6.49
CA LYS A 237 14.78 -1.28 -7.43
C LYS A 237 14.41 -2.76 -7.36
N SER A 238 13.89 -3.22 -6.22
CA SER A 238 13.39 -4.59 -6.05
C SER A 238 11.99 -4.79 -6.63
N TRP A 239 11.32 -3.72 -7.06
CA TRP A 239 9.94 -3.80 -7.54
C TRP A 239 9.91 -4.41 -8.94
N GLU A 240 9.13 -5.46 -9.10
CA GLU A 240 9.12 -6.28 -10.32
C GLU A 240 7.69 -6.47 -10.81
N LYS A 241 7.43 -6.17 -12.09
CA LYS A 241 6.16 -6.51 -12.73
C LYS A 241 6.08 -8.01 -13.01
N VAL A 242 5.04 -8.64 -12.48
CA VAL A 242 4.84 -10.10 -12.50
C VAL A 242 3.87 -10.51 -13.60
N ALA A 243 2.83 -9.70 -13.80
CA ALA A 243 1.80 -9.89 -14.81
C ALA A 243 1.17 -8.54 -15.15
N GLU A 244 0.54 -8.45 -16.32
CA GLU A 244 -0.25 -7.32 -16.80
C GLU A 244 -1.44 -7.86 -17.59
N CYS A 245 -2.56 -7.14 -17.58
CA CYS A 245 -3.73 -7.48 -18.37
C CYS A 245 -4.44 -6.23 -18.89
N GLU A 246 -5.06 -6.38 -20.06
CA GLU A 246 -6.02 -5.41 -20.61
C GLU A 246 -7.41 -5.69 -20.02
N LEU A 247 -8.08 -4.63 -19.62
CA LEU A 247 -9.46 -4.64 -19.15
C LEU A 247 -10.40 -4.48 -20.34
N LYS A 248 -11.53 -5.18 -20.28
CA LYS A 248 -12.57 -5.08 -21.32
C LYS A 248 -13.26 -3.72 -21.25
N LEU A 249 -13.59 -3.13 -22.40
CA LEU A 249 -14.41 -1.92 -22.50
C LEU A 249 -15.86 -2.17 -22.04
#